data_AF-J7IP42-F1
#
_entry.id   AF-J7IP42-F1
#
_cell.length_a   1.000
_cell.length_b   1.000
_cell.length_c   1.000
_cell.angle_alpha   90.00
_cell.angle_beta   90.00
_cell.angle_gamma   90.00
#
_symmetry.space_group_name_H-M   'P 1'
#
loop_
_entity.id
_entity.type
_entity.pdbx_description
1 polymer ?
#
loop_
_entity_poly.entity_id
_entity_poly.type
_entity_poly.pdbx_seq_one_letter_code
_entity_poly.pdbx_strand_id
1 'polypeptide(L)' 'MLLVTAILFLTIGLWCVLKPEIVGMFDGFKIKPSTNQYYHNYIKRYGLALFIVGIGMLVYGLLPIIWAVQIGHW' A
#
# COMPACT_ATOMS: atom_id res chain seq x y z
N MET A 1 -8.89 14.03 0.75
CA MET A 1 -8.20 13.17 1.75
C MET A 1 -8.07 11.73 1.27
N LEU A 2 -9.16 11.02 0.94
CA LEU A 2 -9.14 9.61 0.49
C LEU A 2 -8.14 9.30 -0.64
N LEU A 3 -8.08 10.14 -1.68
CA LEU A 3 -7.13 9.98 -2.80
C LEU A 3 -5.67 10.01 -2.33
N VAL A 4 -5.33 10.96 -1.45
CA VAL A 4 -3.97 11.13 -0.91
C VAL A 4 -3.59 9.94 -0.03
N THR A 5 -4.51 9.47 0.80
CA THR A 5 -4.32 8.29 1.65
C THR A 5 -4.13 7.03 0.81
N ALA A 6 -4.90 6.86 -0.27
CA ALA A 6 -4.76 5.73 -1.18
C ALA A 6 -3.42 5.74 -1.92
N ILE A 7 -2.96 6.91 -2.40
CA ILE A 7 -1.65 7.07 -3.04
C ILE A 7 -0.51 6.78 -2.05
N LEU A 8 -0.63 7.21 -0.79
CA LEU A 8 0.33 6.89 0.28
C LEU A 8 0.41 5.38 0.53
N PHE A 9 -0.72 4.70 0.64
CA PHE A 9 -0.74 3.24 0.82
C PHE A 9 -0.19 2.48 -0.39
N LEU A 10 -0.42 2.95 -1.61
CA LEU A 10 0.17 2.37 -2.81
C LEU A 10 1.69 2.54 -2.86
N THR A 11 2.18 3.75 -2.60
CA THR A 11 3.62 4.06 -2.65
C THR A 11 4.38 3.35 -1.54
N ILE A 12 3.87 3.38 -0.30
CA ILE A 12 4.48 2.66 0.83
C ILE A 12 4.38 1.15 0.64
N GLY A 13 3.22 0.63 0.23
CA GLY A 13 3.02 -0.79 -0.02
C GLY A 13 3.95 -1.34 -1.10
N LEU A 14 4.06 -0.64 -2.22
CA LEU A 14 4.98 -0.99 -3.32
C LEU A 14 6.44 -0.92 -2.86
N TRP A 15 6.82 0.11 -2.10
CA TRP A 15 8.17 0.24 -1.56
C TRP A 15 8.54 -0.93 -0.63
N CYS A 16 7.61 -1.35 0.24
CA CYS A 16 7.78 -2.51 1.12
C CYS A 16 7.95 -3.84 0.36
N VAL A 17 7.27 -4.00 -0.78
CA VAL A 17 7.41 -5.19 -1.63
C VAL A 17 8.73 -5.21 -2.39
N LEU A 18 9.13 -4.06 -2.95
CA LEU A 18 10.34 -3.93 -3.78
C LEU A 18 11.63 -3.89 -2.96
N LYS A 19 11.63 -3.22 -1.80
CA LYS A 19 12.81 -3.02 -0.96
C LYS A 19 12.54 -3.36 0.51
N PRO A 20 12.16 -4.61 0.83
CA PRO A 20 11.89 -5.03 2.21
C PRO A 20 13.13 -4.97 3.11
N GLU A 21 14.33 -5.07 2.53
CA GLU A 21 15.61 -4.99 3.26
C GLU A 21 15.82 -3.62 3.90
N ILE A 22 15.47 -2.54 3.17
CA ILE A 22 15.59 -1.15 3.65
C ILE A 22 14.54 -0.89 4.73
N VAL A 23 13.31 -1.38 4.53
CA VAL A 23 12.21 -1.21 5.49
C VAL A 23 12.50 -1.98 6.79
N GLY A 24 13.07 -3.18 6.69
CA GLY A 24 13.46 -3.99 7.85
C GLY A 24 14.60 -3.38 8.67
N MET A 25 15.38 -2.45 8.11
CA MET A 25 16.41 -1.71 8.86
C MET A 25 15.84 -0.64 9.80
N PHE A 26 14.59 -0.22 9.62
CA PHE A 26 13.95 0.80 10.46
C PHE A 26 13.20 0.23 11.68
N ASP A 27 13.16 -1.09 11.84
CA ASP A 27 12.55 -1.72 13.02
C ASP A 27 13.49 -1.60 14.23
N GLY A 28 13.21 -0.63 15.13
CA GLY A 28 13.74 -0.63 16.50
C GLY A 28 15.13 -0.02 16.75
N PHE A 29 15.54 1.06 16.06
CA PHE A 29 16.79 1.82 16.35
C PHE A 29 18.12 1.06 16.16
N LYS A 30 18.12 -0.16 15.61
CA LYS A 30 19.35 -0.87 15.21
C LYS A 30 19.31 -1.14 13.72
N ILE A 31 20.11 -0.39 12.97
CA ILE A 31 20.42 -0.68 11.56
C ILE A 31 21.23 -1.98 11.54
N LYS A 32 20.52 -3.12 11.50
CA LYS A 32 21.10 -4.41 11.15
C LYS A 32 20.43 -4.87 9.87
N PRO A 33 21.18 -5.36 8.87
CA PRO A 33 20.55 -6.05 7.75
C PRO A 33 19.74 -7.20 8.35
N SER A 34 18.44 -7.24 8.01
CA SER A 34 17.56 -8.35 8.38
C SER A 34 18.07 -9.60 7.64
N THR A 35 19.03 -10.31 8.22
CA THR A 35 19.47 -11.64 7.73
C THR A 35 18.39 -12.71 7.97
N ASN A 36 17.29 -12.35 8.63
CA ASN A 36 16.17 -13.24 8.89
C ASN A 36 15.17 -13.24 7.73
N GLN A 37 15.15 -14.34 6.97
CA GLN A 37 14.25 -14.55 5.85
C GLN A 37 12.76 -14.45 6.22
N TYR A 38 12.41 -14.74 7.48
CA TYR A 38 11.06 -14.57 8.00
C TYR A 38 10.61 -13.10 7.99
N TYR A 39 11.49 -12.19 8.41
CA TYR A 39 11.20 -10.75 8.47
C TYR A 39 10.99 -10.15 7.08
N HIS A 40 11.81 -10.53 6.10
CA HIS A 40 11.62 -10.11 4.71
C HIS A 40 10.28 -10.57 4.13
N ASN A 41 9.86 -11.81 4.43
CA ASN A 41 8.57 -12.32 3.98
C ASN A 41 7.40 -11.62 4.69
N TYR A 42 7.55 -11.30 5.97
CA TYR A 42 6.56 -10.51 6.71
C TYR A 42 6.38 -9.11 6.10
N ILE A 43 7.47 -8.38 5.86
CA ILE A 43 7.44 -7.04 5.26
C ILE A 43 6.83 -7.07 3.86
N LYS A 44 7.19 -8.06 3.03
CA LYS A 44 6.59 -8.24 1.70
C LYS A 44 5.08 -8.47 1.79
N ARG A 45 4.60 -9.33 2.70
CA ARG A 45 3.17 -9.59 2.89
C ARG A 45 2.42 -8.36 3.39
N TYR A 46 3.00 -7.63 4.33
CA TYR A 46 2.42 -6.39 4.85
C TYR A 46 2.37 -5.31 3.77
N GLY A 47 3.45 -5.15 2.99
CA GLY A 47 3.50 -4.23 1.85
C GLY A 47 2.47 -4.56 0.78
N LEU A 48 2.31 -5.85 0.44
CA LEU A 48 1.28 -6.32 -0.49
C LEU A 48 -0.13 -6.01 0.03
N ALA A 49 -0.39 -6.23 1.32
CA ALA A 49 -1.68 -5.91 1.94
C ALA A 49 -1.99 -4.40 1.87
N LEU A 50 -1.03 -3.54 2.20
CA LEU A 50 -1.19 -2.09 2.07
C LEU A 50 -1.47 -1.67 0.62
N PHE A 51 -0.76 -2.28 -0.34
CA PHE A 51 -0.96 -2.00 -1.75
C PHE A 51 -2.37 -2.39 -2.20
N ILE A 52 -2.86 -3.58 -1.83
CA ILE A 52 -4.22 -4.03 -2.15
C ILE A 52 -5.28 -3.10 -1.53
N VAL A 53 -5.09 -2.68 -0.27
CA VAL A 53 -5.98 -1.72 0.39
C VAL A 53 -5.99 -0.38 -0.34
N GLY A 54 -4.83 0.12 -0.78
CA GLY A 54 -4.73 1.33 -1.59
C GLY A 54 -5.50 1.24 -2.91
N ILE A 55 -5.40 0.12 -3.62
CA ILE A 55 -6.20 -0.14 -4.83
C ILE A 55 -7.69 -0.16 -4.50
N GLY A 56 -8.09 -0.89 -3.45
CA GLY A 56 -9.48 -0.98 -3.03
C GLY A 56 -10.09 0.38 -2.71
N MET A 57 -9.35 1.26 -2.04
CA MET A 57 -9.79 2.63 -1.75
C MET A 57 -9.94 3.48 -3.02
N LEU A 58 -9.05 3.34 -4.01
CA LEU A 58 -9.20 4.04 -5.29
C LEU A 58 -10.45 3.55 -6.05
N VAL A 59 -10.64 2.25 -6.14
CA VAL A 59 -11.81 1.64 -6.82
C VAL A 59 -13.10 2.07 -6.13
N TYR A 60 -13.15 2.01 -4.80
CA TYR A 60 -14.30 2.46 -4.02
C TYR A 60 -14.57 3.96 -4.20
N GLY A 61 -13.53 4.79 -4.29
CA GLY A 61 -13.67 6.23 -4.55
C GLY A 61 -14.13 6.57 -5.97
N LEU A 62 -13.81 5.73 -6.96
CA LEU A 62 -14.16 5.91 -8.37
C LEU A 62 -15.57 5.40 -8.72
N LEU A 63 -16.02 4.32 -8.07
CA LEU A 63 -17.35 3.73 -8.23
C LEU A 63 -18.52 4.73 -8.19
N PRO A 64 -18.63 5.62 -7.17
CA PRO A 64 -19.72 6.59 -7.09
C PRO A 64 -19.66 7.66 -8.18
N ILE A 65 -18.46 7.98 -8.71
CA ILE A 65 -18.30 8.92 -9.83
C ILE A 65 -18.86 8.31 -11.11
N ILE A 66 -18.52 7.05 -11.40
CA ILE A 66 -19.05 6.32 -12.57
C ILE A 66 -20.57 6.20 -12.47
N TRP A 67 -21.09 5.88 -11.28
CA TRP A 67 -22.53 5.77 -11.05
C TRP A 67 -23.24 7.12 -11.20
N ALA A 68 -22.68 8.21 -10.68
CA ALA A 68 -23.22 9.56 -10.86
C ALA A 68 -23.25 10.00 -12.33
N VAL A 69 -22.22 9.64 -13.12
CA VAL A 69 -22.17 9.91 -14.56
C VAL A 69 -23.27 9.14 -15.31
N GLN A 70 -23.58 7.90 -14.92
CA GLN A 70 -24.69 7.15 -15.54
C GLN A 70 -26.07 7.72 -15.21
N ILE A 71 -26.26 8.29 -14.01
CA ILE A 71 -27.56 8.81 -13.56
C ILE A 71 -27.82 10.23 -14.08
N GLY A 72 -26.78 11.06 -14.24
CA GLY A 72 -26.89 12.45 -14.73
C GLY A 72 -27.13 12.63 -16.23
N HIS A 73 -27.24 11.53 -16.98
CA HIS A 73 -27.47 11.51 -18.44
C HIS A 73 -28.94 11.21 -18.82
N TRP A 74 -29.90 11.60 -17.96
CA TRP A 74 -31.35 11.56 -18.22
C TRP A 74 -31.94 12.97 -18.27
#